data_AF-A0A521T8G1-F1
#
_entry.id   AF-A0A521T8G1-F1
#
_cell.length_a   1.000
_cell.length_b   1.000
_cell.length_c   1.000
_cell.angle_alpha   90.00
_cell.angle_beta   90.00
_cell.angle_gamma   90.00
#
_symmetry.space_group_name_H-M   'P 1'
#
loop_
_entity.id
_entity.type
_entity.pdbx_description
1 polymer ?
#
loop_
_entity_poly.entity_id
_entity_poly.type
_entity_poly.pdbx_seq_one_letter_code
_entity_poly.pdbx_strand_id
1 'polypeptide(L)'
;ITDHIIAYVNGPVSAGKESVLFWAVDEKNIDVALKIYLISTSNFKKREQYITGDPRFSKLKRGTKNLIYLWAKKEYRNLSQCYKCGIPVPRPLYLTNNVLALDFIGENGSPAKILLESEVDENDYVQAISIITRLYQKAKLVHGDFSEYNIFKTPKGLVLFDLGSAVDLRHPNAHEFLKRDINNITRFFSKRGISVEDPTKIFEDIVR
;
A
#
# COMPACT_ATOMS: atom_id res chain seq x y z
N ILE A 1 8.85 -20.99 10.66
CA ILE A 1 9.24 -20.49 9.32
C ILE A 1 10.47 -21.29 8.95
N THR A 2 10.33 -22.32 8.11
CA THR A 2 11.36 -23.34 7.85
C THR A 2 12.07 -23.15 6.52
N ASP A 3 11.76 -22.07 5.78
CA ASP A 3 12.23 -21.86 4.41
C ASP A 3 13.53 -21.02 4.33
N HIS A 4 14.27 -20.83 5.42
CA HIS A 4 15.53 -20.04 5.45
C HIS A 4 15.37 -18.55 5.07
N ILE A 5 14.15 -18.01 5.13
CA ILE A 5 13.87 -16.62 4.72
C ILE A 5 14.08 -15.63 5.87
N ILE A 6 13.84 -16.06 7.11
CA ILE A 6 13.91 -15.21 8.30
C ILE A 6 14.80 -15.92 9.33
N ALA A 7 15.87 -15.26 9.76
CA ALA A 7 16.75 -15.77 10.80
C ALA A 7 16.11 -15.62 12.18
N TYR A 8 15.59 -14.44 12.49
CA TYR A 8 14.86 -14.17 13.73
C TYR A 8 13.84 -13.04 13.55
N VAL A 9 12.83 -13.05 14.42
CA VAL A 9 11.77 -12.03 14.46
C VAL A 9 11.96 -11.23 15.74
N ASN A 10 12.06 -9.90 15.61
CA ASN A 10 12.08 -8.96 16.72
C ASN A 10 10.65 -8.62 17.17
N GLY A 11 10.47 -7.50 17.88
CA GLY A 11 9.17 -7.07 18.39
C GLY A 11 8.20 -6.53 17.32
N PRO A 12 6.92 -6.35 17.71
CA PRO A 12 5.97 -5.62 16.89
C PRO A 12 6.39 -4.15 16.75
N VAL A 13 6.33 -3.64 15.52
CA VAL A 13 6.66 -2.26 15.18
C VAL A 13 5.41 -1.39 15.09
N SER A 14 4.31 -1.96 14.60
CA SER A 14 3.04 -1.25 14.48
C SER A 14 1.89 -2.26 14.52
N ALA A 15 0.80 -1.89 15.21
CA ALA A 15 -0.41 -2.68 15.29
C ALA A 15 -1.57 -1.91 14.66
N GLY A 16 -2.04 -2.37 13.52
CA GLY A 16 -3.25 -1.88 12.87
C GLY A 16 -4.48 -2.68 13.30
N LYS A 17 -5.66 -2.21 12.87
CA LYS A 17 -6.94 -2.92 13.10
C LYS A 17 -7.01 -4.30 12.45
N GLU A 18 -6.11 -4.58 11.49
CA GLU A 18 -6.25 -5.70 10.55
C GLU A 18 -4.95 -6.46 10.31
N SER A 19 -3.82 -5.90 10.69
CA SER A 19 -2.53 -6.57 10.64
C SER A 19 -1.61 -6.02 11.70
N VAL A 20 -0.69 -6.85 12.15
CA VAL A 20 0.44 -6.42 12.98
C VAL A 20 1.69 -6.52 12.12
N LEU A 21 2.50 -5.47 12.15
CA LEU A 21 3.79 -5.41 11.49
C LEU A 21 4.88 -5.74 12.50
N PHE A 22 5.69 -6.73 12.20
CA PHE A 22 6.87 -7.09 12.99
C PHE A 22 8.13 -6.71 12.23
N TRP A 23 9.15 -6.31 12.97
CA TRP A 23 10.52 -6.25 12.44
C TRP A 23 11.14 -7.64 12.56
N ALA A 24 11.77 -8.10 11.49
CA ALA A 24 12.51 -9.34 11.45
C ALA A 24 13.82 -9.12 10.68
N VAL A 25 14.70 -10.10 10.74
CA VAL A 25 16.00 -10.07 10.06
C VAL A 25 16.15 -11.37 9.27
N ASP A 26 16.60 -11.26 8.02
CA ASP A 26 16.91 -12.43 7.18
C ASP A 26 18.30 -13.04 7.51
N GLU A 27 18.64 -14.17 6.88
CA GLU A 27 19.95 -14.83 7.10
C GLU A 27 21.15 -13.99 6.65
N LYS A 28 20.94 -12.90 5.90
CA LYS A 28 21.97 -11.98 5.42
C LYS A 28 22.06 -10.71 6.27
N ASN A 29 21.42 -10.69 7.44
CA ASN A 29 21.31 -9.52 8.31
C ASN A 29 20.63 -8.31 7.64
N ILE A 30 19.68 -8.55 6.75
CA ILE A 30 18.86 -7.50 6.13
C ILE A 30 17.54 -7.38 6.89
N ASP A 31 17.13 -6.14 7.18
CA ASP A 31 15.86 -5.85 7.84
C ASP A 31 14.66 -6.20 6.94
N VAL A 32 13.71 -6.95 7.51
CA VAL A 32 12.47 -7.40 6.86
C VAL A 32 11.27 -6.97 7.68
N ALA A 33 10.24 -6.46 7.00
CA ALA A 33 8.94 -6.21 7.61
C ALA A 33 8.02 -7.43 7.41
N LEU A 34 7.51 -8.00 8.50
CA LEU A 34 6.53 -9.08 8.47
C LEU A 34 5.14 -8.54 8.78
N LYS A 35 4.29 -8.38 7.75
CA LYS A 35 2.88 -7.99 7.89
C LYS A 35 2.04 -9.26 8.08
N ILE A 36 1.53 -9.45 9.29
CA ILE A 36 0.68 -10.59 9.67
C ILE A 36 -0.76 -10.12 9.73
N TYR A 37 -1.63 -10.60 8.83
CA TYR A 37 -3.05 -10.22 8.82
C TYR A 37 -3.81 -10.94 9.95
N LEU A 38 -4.55 -10.16 10.73
CA LEU A 38 -5.36 -10.62 11.86
C LEU A 38 -6.61 -11.37 11.36
N ILE A 39 -6.87 -12.53 11.97
CA ILE A 39 -8.07 -13.33 11.72
C ILE A 39 -9.20 -12.81 12.60
N SER A 40 -9.72 -11.60 12.32
CA SER A 40 -10.93 -11.08 12.98
C SER A 40 -12.12 -11.10 12.01
N THR A 41 -13.33 -11.41 12.48
CA THR A 41 -14.50 -11.62 11.61
C THR A 41 -15.33 -10.34 11.36
N SER A 42 -15.15 -9.29 12.16
CA SER A 42 -16.05 -8.12 12.22
C SER A 42 -15.66 -6.96 11.29
N ASN A 43 -14.36 -6.68 11.08
CA ASN A 43 -13.92 -5.56 10.23
C ASN A 43 -13.94 -5.86 8.71
N PHE A 44 -14.00 -7.14 8.32
CA PHE A 44 -13.90 -7.54 6.91
C PHE A 44 -15.13 -7.21 6.06
N LYS A 45 -16.34 -7.11 6.65
CA LYS A 45 -17.56 -6.79 5.89
C LYS A 45 -17.46 -5.44 5.16
N LYS A 46 -16.79 -4.44 5.75
CA LYS A 46 -16.63 -3.10 5.13
C LYS A 46 -15.68 -3.10 3.93
N ARG A 47 -14.85 -4.14 3.79
CA ARG A 47 -13.82 -4.25 2.77
C ARG A 47 -14.21 -5.13 1.58
N GLU A 48 -15.38 -5.76 1.65
CA GLU A 48 -15.95 -6.54 0.54
C GLU A 48 -15.96 -5.73 -0.76
N GLN A 49 -16.25 -4.42 -0.70
CA GLN A 49 -16.25 -3.51 -1.86
C GLN A 49 -14.91 -3.39 -2.62
N TYR A 50 -13.78 -3.73 -2.00
CA TYR A 50 -12.46 -3.66 -2.64
C TYR A 50 -12.03 -5.00 -3.27
N ILE A 51 -12.82 -6.06 -3.08
CA ILE A 51 -12.64 -7.36 -3.71
C ILE A 51 -13.79 -7.63 -4.69
N THR A 52 -15.01 -7.35 -4.27
CA THR A 52 -16.22 -7.45 -5.07
C THR A 52 -16.16 -6.43 -6.19
N GLY A 53 -16.09 -6.91 -7.43
CA GLY A 53 -15.89 -6.08 -8.62
C GLY A 53 -14.48 -6.15 -9.20
N ASP A 54 -13.51 -6.71 -8.46
CA ASP A 54 -12.19 -7.02 -9.01
C ASP A 54 -12.29 -8.32 -9.83
N PRO A 55 -12.13 -8.27 -11.17
CA PRO A 55 -12.31 -9.43 -12.04
C PRO A 55 -11.35 -10.57 -11.73
N ARG A 56 -10.21 -10.25 -11.09
CA ARG A 56 -9.14 -11.18 -10.69
C ARG A 56 -9.60 -12.13 -9.59
N PHE A 57 -10.69 -11.81 -8.89
CA PHE A 57 -11.22 -12.58 -7.75
C PHE A 57 -12.67 -13.07 -7.97
N SER A 58 -13.23 -12.90 -9.16
CA SER A 58 -14.64 -13.18 -9.50
C SER A 58 -15.12 -14.64 -9.32
N LYS A 59 -14.23 -15.63 -9.36
CA LYS A 59 -14.58 -17.07 -9.35
C LYS A 59 -14.46 -17.77 -7.97
N LEU A 60 -14.23 -17.03 -6.88
CA LEU A 60 -13.84 -17.63 -5.59
C LEU A 60 -15.02 -17.88 -4.63
N LYS A 61 -15.03 -19.07 -3.99
CA LYS A 61 -16.03 -19.49 -2.99
C LYS A 61 -15.94 -18.66 -1.70
N ARG A 62 -17.09 -18.19 -1.22
CA ARG A 62 -17.24 -17.30 -0.04
C ARG A 62 -16.89 -18.02 1.28
N GLY A 63 -16.03 -17.39 2.10
CA GLY A 63 -15.69 -17.81 3.48
C GLY A 63 -14.57 -16.95 4.10
N THR A 64 -14.61 -16.68 5.41
CA THR A 64 -13.74 -15.68 6.06
C THR A 64 -12.26 -16.04 6.09
N LYS A 65 -11.91 -17.31 6.37
CA LYS A 65 -10.50 -17.77 6.31
C LYS A 65 -9.93 -17.61 4.91
N ASN A 66 -10.71 -17.96 3.87
CA ASN A 66 -10.32 -17.73 2.48
C ASN A 66 -10.12 -16.24 2.20
N LEU A 67 -10.97 -15.37 2.75
CA LEU A 67 -10.89 -13.93 2.50
C LEU A 67 -9.59 -13.30 2.98
N ILE A 68 -9.07 -13.70 4.14
CA ILE A 68 -7.79 -13.17 4.68
C ILE A 68 -6.62 -13.56 3.78
N TYR A 69 -6.55 -14.83 3.37
CA TYR A 69 -5.53 -15.29 2.42
C TYR A 69 -5.64 -14.60 1.07
N LEU A 70 -6.87 -14.35 0.61
CA LEU A 70 -7.11 -13.57 -0.60
C LEU A 70 -6.64 -12.13 -0.45
N TRP A 71 -6.83 -11.51 0.70
CA TRP A 71 -6.36 -10.16 0.98
C TRP A 71 -4.84 -10.08 0.95
N ALA A 72 -4.16 -10.98 1.66
CA ALA A 72 -2.70 -11.06 1.67
C ALA A 72 -2.14 -11.32 0.26
N LYS A 73 -2.79 -12.21 -0.50
CA LYS A 73 -2.46 -12.50 -1.91
C LYS A 73 -2.69 -11.31 -2.83
N LYS A 74 -3.77 -10.56 -2.61
CA LYS A 74 -4.08 -9.34 -3.37
C LYS A 74 -3.00 -8.28 -3.13
N GLU A 75 -2.63 -8.03 -1.88
CA GLU A 75 -1.59 -7.06 -1.55
C GLU A 75 -0.23 -7.46 -2.13
N TYR A 76 0.20 -8.72 -1.95
CA TYR A 76 1.44 -9.22 -2.54
C TYR A 76 1.46 -9.03 -4.06
N ARG A 77 0.36 -9.35 -4.75
CA ARG A 77 0.24 -9.18 -6.21
C ARG A 77 0.31 -7.71 -6.62
N ASN A 78 -0.40 -6.84 -5.92
CA ASN A 78 -0.42 -5.40 -6.21
C ASN A 78 0.97 -4.77 -5.97
N LEU A 79 1.63 -5.09 -4.86
CA LEU A 79 3.01 -4.66 -4.57
C LEU A 79 3.99 -5.17 -5.63
N SER A 80 3.87 -6.45 -6.03
CA SER A 80 4.76 -7.05 -7.03
C SER A 80 4.63 -6.36 -8.38
N GLN A 81 3.41 -5.99 -8.76
CA GLN A 81 3.13 -5.24 -9.98
C GLN A 81 3.70 -3.82 -9.91
N CYS A 82 3.50 -3.11 -8.80
CA CYS A 82 4.04 -1.77 -8.60
C CYS A 82 5.58 -1.76 -8.63
N TYR A 83 6.22 -2.70 -7.94
CA TYR A 83 7.68 -2.85 -7.90
C TYR A 83 8.25 -3.10 -9.30
N LYS A 84 7.63 -3.99 -10.10
CA LYS A 84 8.02 -4.24 -11.51
C LYS A 84 7.88 -3.00 -12.41
N CYS A 85 6.92 -2.12 -12.13
CA CYS A 85 6.77 -0.84 -12.82
C CYS A 85 7.70 0.27 -12.27
N GLY A 86 8.60 -0.08 -11.35
CA GLY A 86 9.54 0.83 -10.68
C GLY A 86 8.88 1.84 -9.74
N ILE A 87 7.60 1.64 -9.38
CA ILE A 87 6.89 2.53 -8.45
C ILE A 87 7.52 2.32 -7.06
N PRO A 88 7.85 3.38 -6.32
CA PRO A 88 8.51 3.25 -5.03
C PRO A 88 7.54 2.64 -4.01
N VAL A 89 7.69 1.34 -3.79
CA VAL A 89 6.94 0.54 -2.81
C VAL A 89 7.92 -0.41 -2.10
N PRO A 90 7.60 -0.91 -0.89
CA PRO A 90 8.36 -2.00 -0.28
C PRO A 90 8.36 -3.21 -1.21
N ARG A 91 9.54 -3.76 -1.54
CA ARG A 91 9.61 -4.95 -2.38
C ARG A 91 8.93 -6.11 -1.65
N PRO A 92 7.97 -6.81 -2.29
CA PRO A 92 7.43 -8.02 -1.72
C PRO A 92 8.43 -9.16 -1.88
N LEU A 93 8.86 -9.74 -0.76
CA LEU A 93 9.85 -10.80 -0.71
C LEU A 93 9.16 -12.17 -0.82
N TYR A 94 8.20 -12.41 0.06
CA TYR A 94 7.54 -13.70 0.18
C TYR A 94 6.14 -13.56 0.78
N LEU A 95 5.26 -14.49 0.44
CA LEU A 95 3.94 -14.61 1.01
C LEU A 95 3.67 -16.07 1.35
N THR A 96 3.41 -16.35 2.62
CA THR A 96 2.91 -17.65 3.08
C THR A 96 1.68 -17.45 3.94
N ASN A 97 0.58 -18.08 3.53
CA ASN A 97 -0.72 -17.96 4.21
C ASN A 97 -1.12 -16.48 4.37
N ASN A 98 -1.22 -15.99 5.61
CA ASN A 98 -1.58 -14.63 5.97
C ASN A 98 -0.37 -13.82 6.47
N VAL A 99 0.85 -14.21 6.10
CA VAL A 99 2.10 -13.54 6.47
C VAL A 99 2.81 -13.08 5.21
N LEU A 100 2.96 -11.76 5.08
CA LEU A 100 3.60 -11.09 3.95
C LEU A 100 4.93 -10.49 4.41
N ALA A 101 6.04 -10.94 3.82
CA ALA A 101 7.38 -10.40 4.04
C ALA A 101 7.72 -9.34 2.99
N LEU A 102 8.21 -8.20 3.45
CA LEU A 102 8.50 -7.00 2.67
C LEU A 102 9.90 -6.47 3.01
N ASP A 103 10.53 -5.73 2.10
CA ASP A 103 11.66 -4.86 2.48
C ASP A 103 11.21 -3.94 3.65
N PHE A 104 12.05 -3.84 4.69
CA PHE A 104 11.78 -2.91 5.79
C PHE A 104 12.12 -1.48 5.36
N ILE A 105 11.15 -0.56 5.49
CA ILE A 105 11.36 0.86 5.20
C ILE A 105 11.66 1.57 6.50
N GLY A 106 12.94 1.71 6.82
CA GLY A 106 13.42 2.24 8.07
C GLY A 106 14.87 1.85 8.32
N GLU A 107 15.37 2.13 9.53
CA GLU A 107 16.74 1.83 9.93
C GLU A 107 16.75 1.27 11.36
N ASN A 108 17.53 0.22 11.60
CA ASN A 108 17.75 -0.38 12.92
C ASN A 108 16.43 -0.72 13.65
N GLY A 109 15.47 -1.29 12.93
CA GLY A 109 14.15 -1.64 13.46
C GLY A 109 13.18 -0.49 13.70
N SER A 110 13.60 0.76 13.44
CA SER A 110 12.72 1.92 13.49
C SER A 110 12.17 2.23 12.09
N PRO A 111 10.85 2.19 11.88
CA PRO A 111 10.26 2.49 10.58
C PRO A 111 10.48 3.95 10.22
N ALA A 112 10.54 4.25 8.91
CA ALA A 112 10.52 5.62 8.42
C ALA A 112 9.24 6.32 8.85
N LYS A 113 9.30 7.65 9.00
CA LYS A 113 8.11 8.45 9.31
C LYS A 113 7.13 8.41 8.16
N ILE A 114 5.84 8.32 8.49
CA ILE A 114 4.79 8.53 7.50
C ILE A 114 4.73 10.01 7.11
N LEU A 115 4.13 10.29 5.95
CA LEU A 115 4.03 11.63 5.39
C LEU A 115 3.27 12.57 6.33
N LEU A 116 2.25 12.07 7.03
CA LEU A 116 1.50 12.82 8.05
C LEU A 116 2.41 13.40 9.15
N GLU A 117 3.40 12.63 9.60
CA GLU A 117 4.29 12.99 10.71
C GLU A 117 5.55 13.74 10.25
N SER A 118 5.62 14.02 8.94
CA SER A 118 6.77 14.64 8.32
C SER A 118 6.47 16.09 7.95
N GLU A 119 7.52 16.91 7.94
CA GLU A 119 7.50 18.16 7.19
C GLU A 119 7.45 17.84 5.70
N VAL A 120 6.74 18.65 4.93
CA VAL A 120 6.50 18.41 3.50
C VAL A 120 6.77 19.65 2.67
N ASP A 121 7.19 19.44 1.43
CA ASP A 121 7.48 20.50 0.47
C ASP A 121 6.78 20.26 -0.88
N GLU A 122 6.99 21.18 -1.83
CA GLU A 122 6.44 21.09 -3.18
C GLU A 122 6.93 19.86 -3.94
N ASN A 123 8.16 19.41 -3.70
CA ASN A 123 8.74 18.25 -4.37
C ASN A 123 8.09 16.95 -3.87
N ASP A 124 7.72 16.86 -2.59
CA ASP A 124 6.92 15.74 -2.09
C ASP A 124 5.53 15.69 -2.77
N TYR A 125 4.89 16.84 -2.98
CA TYR A 125 3.61 16.90 -3.67
C TYR A 125 3.72 16.39 -5.12
N VAL A 126 4.71 16.88 -5.86
CA VAL A 126 4.99 16.43 -7.23
C VAL A 126 5.28 14.92 -7.27
N GLN A 127 6.06 14.40 -6.31
CA GLN A 127 6.31 12.96 -6.20
C GLN A 127 5.02 12.18 -5.92
N ALA A 128 4.15 12.66 -5.03
CA ALA A 128 2.91 11.97 -4.69
C ALA A 128 1.97 11.89 -5.91
N ILE A 129 1.79 12.98 -6.67
CA ILE A 129 1.02 12.97 -7.91
C ILE A 129 1.65 12.06 -8.97
N SER A 130 2.98 12.05 -9.07
CA SER A 130 3.72 11.14 -9.96
C SER A 130 3.47 9.66 -9.60
N ILE A 131 3.42 9.33 -8.30
CA ILE A 131 3.09 7.96 -7.85
C ILE A 131 1.66 7.59 -8.26
N ILE A 132 0.65 8.44 -8.01
CA ILE A 132 -0.75 8.18 -8.44
C ILE A 132 -0.81 7.98 -9.96
N THR A 133 -0.17 8.86 -10.71
CA THR A 133 -0.11 8.79 -12.18
C THR A 133 0.46 7.45 -12.65
N ARG A 134 1.58 7.02 -12.05
CA ARG A 134 2.23 5.76 -12.40
C ARG A 134 1.44 4.53 -11.98
N LEU A 135 0.73 4.58 -10.84
CA LEU A 135 -0.19 3.52 -10.44
C LEU A 135 -1.25 3.29 -11.53
N TYR A 136 -1.89 4.38 -11.99
CA TYR A 136 -2.93 4.30 -13.00
C TYR A 136 -2.36 3.87 -14.36
N GLN A 137 -1.38 4.61 -14.87
CA GLN A 137 -0.93 4.47 -16.26
C GLN A 137 -0.03 3.25 -16.48
N LYS A 138 0.86 2.93 -15.51
CA LYS A 138 1.83 1.83 -15.64
C LYS A 138 1.36 0.56 -14.95
N ALA A 139 0.99 0.66 -13.67
CA ALA A 139 0.57 -0.51 -12.90
C ALA A 139 -0.89 -0.92 -13.16
N LYS A 140 -1.70 -0.10 -13.85
CA LYS A 140 -3.13 -0.37 -14.08
C LYS A 140 -3.89 -0.62 -12.77
N LEU A 141 -3.56 0.16 -11.75
CA LEU A 141 -4.16 0.10 -10.41
C LEU A 141 -4.60 1.50 -9.96
N VAL A 142 -5.64 1.52 -9.14
CA VAL A 142 -6.00 2.66 -8.29
C VAL A 142 -5.77 2.24 -6.84
N HIS A 143 -5.12 3.07 -6.02
CA HIS A 143 -4.79 2.68 -4.65
C HIS A 143 -6.05 2.51 -3.80
N GLY A 144 -7.03 3.40 -3.98
CA GLY A 144 -8.30 3.37 -3.27
C GLY A 144 -8.20 3.76 -1.80
N ASP A 145 -7.06 4.24 -1.34
CA ASP A 145 -6.87 4.83 0.00
C ASP A 145 -5.58 5.68 0.04
N PHE A 146 -5.28 6.36 -1.07
CA PHE A 146 -4.03 7.12 -1.19
C PHE A 146 -4.12 8.36 -0.30
N SER A 147 -3.30 8.41 0.74
CA SER A 147 -3.33 9.47 1.76
C SER A 147 -1.98 9.55 2.48
N GLU A 148 -1.81 10.60 3.28
CA GLU A 148 -0.63 10.85 4.11
C GLU A 148 -0.32 9.75 5.15
N TYR A 149 -1.29 8.86 5.41
CA TYR A 149 -1.15 7.71 6.31
C TYR A 149 -0.46 6.52 5.65
N ASN A 150 -0.51 6.41 4.32
CA ASN A 150 -0.05 5.24 3.55
C ASN A 150 1.22 5.51 2.73
N ILE A 151 1.95 6.59 3.07
CA ILE A 151 3.19 6.99 2.40
C ILE A 151 4.26 7.21 3.44
N PHE A 152 5.41 6.55 3.30
CA PHE A 152 6.61 6.88 4.05
C PHE A 152 7.38 8.01 3.37
N LYS A 153 7.93 8.95 4.15
CA LYS A 153 8.92 9.92 3.69
C LYS A 153 10.32 9.44 4.09
N THR A 154 11.16 9.19 3.09
CA THR A 154 12.55 8.76 3.29
C THR A 154 13.52 9.81 2.73
N PRO A 155 14.81 9.77 3.08
CA PRO A 155 15.82 10.63 2.44
C PRO A 155 15.91 10.44 0.92
N LYS A 156 15.44 9.31 0.39
CA LYS A 156 15.44 8.98 -1.05
C LYS A 156 14.14 9.36 -1.76
N GLY A 157 13.17 9.93 -1.04
CA GLY A 157 11.84 10.28 -1.55
C GLY A 157 10.71 9.47 -0.93
N LEU A 158 9.53 9.55 -1.55
CA LEU A 158 8.31 8.93 -1.05
C LEU A 158 8.22 7.44 -1.40
N VAL A 159 7.76 6.64 -0.44
CA VAL A 159 7.52 5.20 -0.61
C VAL A 159 6.09 4.87 -0.23
N LEU A 160 5.29 4.42 -1.19
CA LEU A 160 3.90 4.03 -0.99
C LEU A 160 3.81 2.61 -0.40
N PHE A 161 2.94 2.42 0.58
CA PHE A 161 2.67 1.09 1.15
C PHE A 161 1.16 0.84 1.32
N ASP A 162 0.81 -0.35 1.80
CA ASP A 162 -0.58 -0.82 2.05
C ASP A 162 -1.49 -0.89 0.80
N LEU A 163 -1.05 -1.64 -0.22
CA LEU A 163 -1.81 -1.85 -1.46
C LEU A 163 -2.90 -2.95 -1.37
N GLY A 164 -3.33 -3.33 -0.17
CA GLY A 164 -4.37 -4.34 0.03
C GLY A 164 -5.74 -3.91 -0.52
N SER A 165 -6.07 -2.62 -0.37
CA SER A 165 -7.32 -2.03 -0.88
C SER A 165 -7.28 -1.68 -2.37
N ALA A 166 -6.09 -1.62 -2.98
CA ALA A 166 -5.93 -1.20 -4.37
C ALA A 166 -6.68 -2.09 -5.36
N VAL A 167 -7.33 -1.47 -6.35
CA VAL A 167 -8.22 -2.12 -7.32
C VAL A 167 -7.66 -2.04 -8.74
N ASP A 168 -8.01 -3.03 -9.56
CA ASP A 168 -7.77 -3.03 -11.00
C ASP A 168 -8.59 -1.93 -11.70
N LEU A 169 -8.08 -1.33 -12.78
CA LEU A 169 -8.81 -0.27 -13.51
C LEU A 169 -10.17 -0.71 -14.05
N ARG A 170 -10.37 -2.02 -14.28
CA ARG A 170 -11.67 -2.58 -14.72
C ARG A 170 -12.71 -2.61 -13.61
N HIS A 171 -12.34 -2.26 -12.38
CA HIS A 171 -13.27 -2.17 -11.27
C HIS A 171 -14.32 -1.08 -11.57
N PRO A 172 -15.64 -1.32 -11.39
CA PRO A 172 -16.68 -0.36 -11.73
C PRO A 172 -16.50 1.03 -11.07
N ASN A 173 -15.95 1.02 -9.86
CA ASN A 173 -15.70 2.24 -9.07
C ASN A 173 -14.26 2.79 -9.19
N ALA A 174 -13.44 2.31 -10.15
CA ALA A 174 -12.03 2.71 -10.24
C ALA A 174 -11.85 4.22 -10.36
N HIS A 175 -12.65 4.91 -11.18
CA HIS A 175 -12.57 6.37 -11.33
C HIS A 175 -12.96 7.11 -10.06
N GLU A 176 -13.99 6.67 -9.34
CA GLU A 176 -14.40 7.29 -8.08
C GLU A 176 -13.34 7.13 -6.99
N PHE A 177 -12.69 5.96 -6.93
CA PHE A 177 -11.53 5.77 -6.05
C PHE A 177 -10.35 6.65 -6.44
N LEU A 178 -10.08 6.84 -7.73
CA LEU A 178 -8.99 7.71 -8.20
C LEU A 178 -9.25 9.18 -7.82
N LYS A 179 -10.47 9.67 -8.04
CA LYS A 179 -10.88 11.02 -7.61
C LYS A 179 -10.69 11.19 -6.11
N ARG A 180 -11.05 10.18 -5.30
CA ARG A 180 -10.85 10.21 -3.85
C ARG A 180 -9.37 10.28 -3.48
N ASP A 181 -8.55 9.44 -4.10
CA ASP A 181 -7.09 9.40 -3.88
C ASP A 181 -6.45 10.77 -4.17
N ILE A 182 -6.78 11.40 -5.31
CA ILE A 182 -6.30 12.73 -5.69
C ILE A 182 -6.78 13.79 -4.68
N ASN A 183 -8.07 13.79 -4.34
CA ASN A 183 -8.61 14.77 -3.40
C ASN A 183 -7.98 14.66 -2.00
N ASN A 184 -7.76 13.45 -1.50
CA ASN A 184 -7.15 13.22 -0.19
C ASN A 184 -5.74 13.83 -0.14
N ILE A 185 -4.90 13.49 -1.11
CA ILE A 185 -3.51 13.94 -1.11
C ILE A 185 -3.41 15.45 -1.36
N THR A 186 -4.17 15.99 -2.32
CA THR A 186 -4.19 17.42 -2.62
C THR A 186 -4.66 18.23 -1.41
N ARG A 187 -5.69 17.75 -0.69
CA ARG A 187 -6.17 18.39 0.54
C ARG A 187 -5.11 18.37 1.64
N PHE A 188 -4.36 17.28 1.79
CA PHE A 188 -3.29 17.19 2.78
C PHE A 188 -2.21 18.25 2.52
N PHE A 189 -1.69 18.33 1.30
CA PHE A 189 -0.65 19.31 0.94
C PHE A 189 -1.15 20.76 1.01
N SER A 190 -2.37 21.04 0.55
CA SER A 190 -2.99 22.36 0.66
C SER A 190 -3.09 22.83 2.13
N LYS A 191 -3.49 21.94 3.05
CA LYS A 191 -3.52 22.25 4.49
C LYS A 191 -2.14 22.54 5.10
N ARG A 192 -1.06 22.07 4.46
CA ARG A 192 0.34 22.34 4.84
C ARG A 192 0.89 23.61 4.18
N GLY A 193 0.04 24.37 3.46
CA GLY A 193 0.44 25.62 2.81
C GLY A 193 1.17 25.42 1.47
N ILE A 194 1.19 24.20 0.93
CA ILE A 194 1.80 23.90 -0.36
C ILE A 194 0.83 24.28 -1.47
N SER A 195 1.35 24.91 -2.53
CA SER A 195 0.58 25.22 -3.73
C SER A 195 0.23 23.91 -4.45
N VAL A 196 -1.06 23.72 -4.74
CA VAL A 196 -1.58 22.49 -5.35
C VAL A 196 -2.34 22.78 -6.62
N GLU A 197 -2.31 21.84 -7.56
CA GLU A 197 -3.11 21.91 -8.78
C GLU A 197 -4.56 21.48 -8.51
N ASP A 198 -5.48 21.94 -9.36
CA ASP A 198 -6.89 21.57 -9.31
C ASP A 198 -7.06 20.04 -9.43
N PRO A 199 -7.69 19.36 -8.45
CA PRO A 199 -7.95 17.92 -8.49
C PRO A 199 -8.64 17.43 -9.76
N THR A 200 -9.51 18.25 -10.37
CA THR A 200 -10.22 17.87 -11.60
C THR A 200 -9.25 17.76 -12.76
N LYS A 201 -8.39 18.76 -12.94
CA LYS A 201 -7.35 18.76 -13.96
C LYS A 201 -6.36 17.60 -13.78
N ILE A 202 -5.90 17.34 -12.54
CA ILE A 202 -5.03 16.19 -12.24
C ILE A 202 -5.70 14.87 -12.67
N PHE A 203 -7.00 14.70 -12.38
CA PHE A 203 -7.74 13.51 -12.78
C PHE A 203 -7.77 13.37 -14.31
N GLU A 204 -8.12 14.43 -15.02
CA GLU A 204 -8.17 14.46 -16.50
C GLU A 204 -6.82 14.10 -17.13
N ASP A 205 -5.73 14.65 -16.61
CA ASP A 205 -4.37 14.39 -17.09
C ASP A 205 -3.93 12.93 -16.85
N ILE A 206 -4.38 12.30 -15.75
CA ILE A 206 -4.04 10.92 -15.42
C ILE A 206 -4.81 9.92 -16.30
N VAL A 207 -6.09 10.17 -16.56
CA VAL A 207 -6.97 9.24 -17.29
C VAL A 207 -6.85 9.34 -18.81
N ARG A 208 -6.19 10.39 -19.31
CA ARG A 208 -5.89 10.60 -20.72
C ARG A 208 -4.93 9.54 -21.28
#